data_AF-A0A444IU30-F1
#
_entry.id   AF-A0A444IU30-F1
#
_cell.length_a   1.000
_cell.length_b   1.000
_cell.length_c   1.000
_cell.angle_alpha   90.00
_cell.angle_beta   90.00
_cell.angle_gamma   90.00
#
_symmetry.space_group_name_H-M   'P 1'
#
loop_
_entity.id
_entity.type
_entity.pdbx_description
1 polymer ?
#
loop_
_entity_poly.entity_id
_entity_poly.type
_entity_poly.pdbx_seq_one_letter_code
_entity_poly.pdbx_strand_id
1 'polypeptide(L)'
;MSHPLVFNHHSLPLTSPEDIHLAIIEFLKICLSTQRIGFTVILVDESIDGDWFRLELVKGCFWQDWYQQHSNDPEYRESIRAFRSIKTSQPLFSTKDSVRDVELFDTYLPDTQENLSALKAAAWHESPLLSFPTRPPWTSSPIAVLVEKLSNDGEIVNSTDELRNLYSIEQFEKEKPELQKKVQRRIRSGRELLEQSQTLYPRLYFCGKSQEQLRTWPYPINLLEQIKDALSVLNTFAEDWRDGRITKYTHATLRQFGLKNKVSGESEPVRKNPKLKKAREFYLPTGKKIFFENHVKFHQGIRMHFFVQPESHTVFIGT
;
A
#
# COMPACT_ATOMS: atom_id res chain seq x y z
N MET A 1 -6.36 6.46 7.75
CA MET A 1 -4.98 7.00 7.86
C MET A 1 -4.17 6.47 6.67
N SER A 2 -3.40 7.32 6.00
CA SER A 2 -2.47 6.90 4.94
C SER A 2 -1.22 6.26 5.54
N HIS A 3 -0.66 5.25 4.87
CA HIS A 3 0.65 4.73 5.25
C HIS A 3 1.71 5.65 4.65
N PRO A 4 2.57 6.28 5.46
CA PRO A 4 3.66 7.06 4.92
C PRO A 4 4.76 6.13 4.39
N LEU A 5 5.51 6.56 3.38
CA LEU A 5 6.91 6.17 3.17
C LEU A 5 7.80 7.25 3.75
N VAL A 6 9.05 6.94 4.09
CA VAL A 6 10.03 7.96 4.50
C VAL A 6 11.04 8.16 3.38
N PHE A 7 11.13 9.38 2.85
CA PHE A 7 12.14 9.69 1.84
C PHE A 7 13.51 9.88 2.50
N ASN A 8 14.46 9.03 2.12
CA ASN A 8 15.84 9.10 2.58
C ASN A 8 16.67 9.99 1.67
N HIS A 9 16.59 11.30 1.89
CA HIS A 9 17.34 12.27 1.09
C HIS A 9 18.88 12.16 1.27
N HIS A 10 19.37 11.55 2.35
CA HIS A 10 20.81 11.27 2.55
C HIS A 10 21.40 10.23 1.58
N SER A 11 20.51 9.55 0.83
CA SER A 11 20.93 8.72 -0.29
C SER A 11 21.45 9.53 -1.47
N LEU A 12 21.19 10.82 -1.55
CA LEU A 12 21.74 11.73 -2.56
C LEU A 12 23.02 12.42 -2.06
N PRO A 13 23.81 13.05 -2.96
CA PRO A 13 23.65 13.09 -4.42
C PRO A 13 24.09 11.79 -5.12
N LEU A 14 23.64 11.63 -6.36
CA LEU A 14 24.16 10.67 -7.34
C LEU A 14 25.62 11.03 -7.70
N THR A 15 26.40 10.02 -8.07
CA THR A 15 27.81 10.18 -8.43
C THR A 15 28.04 10.58 -9.88
N SER A 16 27.14 10.19 -10.79
CA SER A 16 27.23 10.47 -12.23
C SER A 16 25.98 11.19 -12.76
N PRO A 17 26.15 12.26 -13.57
CA PRO A 17 25.03 12.90 -14.27
C PRO A 17 24.31 11.99 -15.27
N GLU A 18 25.01 11.01 -15.83
CA GLU A 18 24.46 10.08 -16.83
C GLU A 18 23.35 9.19 -16.25
N ASP A 19 23.35 8.97 -14.94
CA ASP A 19 22.42 8.08 -14.25
C ASP A 19 21.14 8.79 -13.79
N ILE A 20 21.06 10.13 -13.88
CA ILE A 20 19.94 10.91 -13.30
C ILE A 20 18.59 10.47 -13.87
N HIS A 21 18.47 10.36 -15.19
CA HIS A 21 17.17 10.08 -15.82
C HIS A 21 16.66 8.70 -15.42
N LEU A 22 17.52 7.68 -15.44
CA LEU A 22 17.17 6.31 -15.05
C LEU A 22 16.82 6.25 -13.56
N ALA A 23 17.63 6.88 -12.71
CA ALA A 23 17.41 6.91 -11.28
C ALA A 23 16.08 7.57 -10.90
N ILE A 24 15.74 8.71 -11.53
CA ILE A 24 14.46 9.39 -11.33
C ILE A 24 13.29 8.52 -11.80
N ILE A 25 13.38 7.95 -13.00
CA ILE A 25 12.32 7.12 -13.55
C ILE A 25 12.05 5.91 -12.64
N GLU A 26 13.11 5.26 -12.16
CA GLU A 26 12.98 4.13 -11.24
C GLU A 26 12.38 4.56 -9.89
N PHE A 27 12.89 5.64 -9.31
CA PHE A 27 12.36 6.21 -8.06
C PHE A 27 10.86 6.53 -8.15
N LEU A 28 10.42 7.18 -9.24
CA LEU A 28 9.01 7.49 -9.48
C LEU A 28 8.15 6.23 -9.69
N LYS A 29 8.70 5.20 -10.36
CA LYS A 29 8.02 3.90 -10.50
C LYS A 29 7.79 3.23 -9.15
N ILE A 30 8.76 3.30 -8.23
CA ILE A 30 8.60 2.77 -6.87
C ILE A 30 7.52 3.57 -6.12
N CYS A 31 7.53 4.90 -6.21
CA CYS A 31 6.50 5.76 -5.61
C CYS A 31 5.09 5.39 -6.08
N LEU A 32 4.89 5.25 -7.38
CA LEU A 32 3.57 4.86 -7.92
C LEU A 32 3.17 3.45 -7.52
N SER A 33 4.13 2.52 -7.48
CA SER A 33 3.86 1.12 -7.15
C SER A 33 3.49 0.94 -5.67
N THR A 34 4.14 1.68 -4.78
CA THR A 34 3.85 1.70 -3.35
C THR A 34 2.49 2.38 -3.05
N GLN A 35 2.12 3.43 -3.78
CA GLN A 35 0.78 4.04 -3.69
C GLN A 35 -0.33 3.04 -3.98
N ARG A 36 -0.16 2.17 -4.98
CA ARG A 36 -1.13 1.13 -5.35
C ARG A 36 -1.35 0.08 -4.27
N ILE A 37 -0.45 -0.02 -3.30
CA ILE A 37 -0.60 -0.95 -2.17
C ILE A 37 -0.92 -0.25 -0.84
N GLY A 38 -1.20 1.07 -0.87
CA GLY A 38 -1.71 1.83 0.27
C GLY A 38 -0.75 2.83 0.91
N PHE A 39 0.47 2.99 0.36
CA PHE A 39 1.42 4.01 0.82
C PHE A 39 1.24 5.32 0.04
N THR A 40 0.32 6.17 0.50
CA THR A 40 -0.19 7.29 -0.32
C THR A 40 0.47 8.64 -0.04
N VAL A 41 1.37 8.72 0.94
CA VAL A 41 2.09 9.93 1.32
C VAL A 41 3.56 9.60 1.50
N ILE A 42 4.45 10.50 1.09
CA ILE A 42 5.88 10.39 1.36
C ILE A 42 6.27 11.49 2.35
N LEU A 43 6.86 11.08 3.47
CA LEU A 43 7.37 11.96 4.51
C LEU A 43 8.73 12.50 4.11
N VAL A 44 8.92 13.78 4.44
CA VAL A 44 10.01 14.61 3.96
C VAL A 44 10.65 15.34 5.13
N ASP A 45 11.97 15.40 5.12
CA ASP A 45 12.73 16.16 6.11
C ASP A 45 12.48 17.67 5.99
N GLU A 46 12.47 18.38 7.11
CA GLU A 46 12.32 19.84 7.17
C GLU A 46 13.51 20.62 6.59
N SER A 47 14.68 19.98 6.52
CA SER A 47 15.90 20.54 5.90
C SER A 47 15.84 20.58 4.38
N ILE A 48 14.90 19.86 3.74
CA ILE A 48 14.69 19.88 2.29
C ILE A 48 13.36 20.57 1.95
N ASP A 49 13.21 20.99 0.70
CA ASP A 49 11.97 21.62 0.25
C ASP A 49 10.81 20.62 0.30
N GLY A 50 9.62 21.03 0.74
CA GLY A 50 8.49 20.11 0.95
C GLY A 50 7.98 19.41 -0.32
N ASP A 51 8.26 19.98 -1.49
CA ASP A 51 7.96 19.45 -2.83
C ASP A 51 9.17 18.83 -3.55
N TRP A 52 10.33 18.83 -2.89
CA TRP A 52 11.62 18.28 -3.32
C TRP A 52 12.24 18.97 -4.53
N PHE A 53 11.71 20.09 -5.01
CA PHE A 53 12.26 20.74 -6.21
C PHE A 53 13.68 21.25 -6.01
N ARG A 54 14.01 21.74 -4.82
CA ARG A 54 15.35 22.23 -4.46
C ARG A 54 16.29 21.14 -3.95
N LEU A 55 15.91 19.87 -4.09
CA LEU A 55 16.78 18.76 -3.71
C LEU A 55 17.81 18.52 -4.82
N GLU A 56 19.08 18.54 -4.43
CA GLU A 56 20.21 18.29 -5.31
C GLU A 56 20.31 16.80 -5.68
N LEU A 57 20.20 16.50 -6.97
CA LEU A 57 20.21 15.14 -7.51
C LEU A 57 21.62 14.67 -7.81
N VAL A 58 22.38 15.50 -8.52
CA VAL A 58 23.82 15.39 -8.72
C VAL A 58 24.39 16.77 -8.42
N LYS A 59 25.69 16.85 -8.11
CA LYS A 59 26.35 18.12 -7.82
C LYS A 59 26.02 19.20 -8.86
N GLY A 60 25.35 20.27 -8.42
CA GLY A 60 24.94 21.42 -9.22
C GLY A 60 23.66 21.25 -10.06
N CYS A 61 22.95 20.13 -9.95
CA CYS A 61 21.71 19.88 -10.69
C CYS A 61 20.61 19.41 -9.73
N PHE A 62 19.47 20.09 -9.78
CA PHE A 62 18.35 19.91 -8.87
C PHE A 62 17.17 19.23 -9.57
N TRP A 63 16.24 18.70 -8.78
CA TRP A 63 14.97 18.17 -9.30
C TRP A 63 14.22 19.18 -10.17
N GLN A 64 14.26 20.46 -9.83
CA GLN A 64 13.65 21.53 -10.63
C GLN A 64 14.24 21.64 -12.03
N ASP A 65 15.56 21.48 -12.18
CA ASP A 65 16.24 21.57 -13.47
C ASP A 65 15.80 20.43 -14.38
N TRP A 66 15.81 19.20 -13.85
CA TRP A 66 15.32 18.02 -14.55
C TRP A 66 13.83 18.17 -14.95
N TYR A 67 13.00 18.66 -14.03
CA TYR A 67 11.59 18.86 -14.28
C TYR A 67 11.35 19.87 -15.42
N GLN A 68 12.04 21.02 -15.40
CA GLN A 68 11.91 22.04 -16.42
C GLN A 68 12.35 21.53 -17.79
N GLN A 69 13.49 20.84 -17.84
CA GLN A 69 14.04 20.25 -19.06
C GLN A 69 13.06 19.28 -19.73
N HIS A 70 12.34 18.46 -18.94
CA HIS A 70 11.50 17.38 -19.47
C HIS A 70 9.98 17.65 -19.41
N SER A 71 9.55 18.80 -18.89
CA SER A 71 8.13 19.13 -18.70
C SER A 71 7.27 19.05 -19.96
N ASN A 72 7.86 19.35 -21.12
CA ASN A 72 7.20 19.35 -22.43
C ASN A 72 7.65 18.19 -23.33
N ASP A 73 8.50 17.30 -22.83
CA ASP A 73 9.03 16.17 -23.59
C ASP A 73 8.01 15.02 -23.60
N PRO A 74 7.53 14.58 -24.78
CA PRO A 74 6.62 13.44 -24.88
C PRO A 74 7.16 12.15 -24.26
N GLU A 75 8.48 11.94 -24.27
CA GLU A 75 9.14 10.76 -23.71
C GLU A 75 8.95 10.68 -22.18
N TYR A 76 9.00 11.83 -21.50
CA TYR A 76 8.94 11.91 -20.04
C TYR A 76 7.55 12.26 -19.50
N ARG A 77 6.55 12.36 -20.37
CA ARG A 77 5.17 12.76 -20.01
C ARG A 77 4.59 11.94 -18.85
N GLU A 78 4.86 10.63 -18.82
CA GLU A 78 4.39 9.76 -17.74
C GLU A 78 5.13 10.03 -16.42
N SER A 79 6.45 10.20 -16.46
CA SER A 79 7.28 10.55 -15.30
C SER A 79 6.89 11.91 -14.71
N ILE A 80 6.67 12.92 -15.55
CA ILE A 80 6.20 14.24 -15.12
C ILE A 80 4.82 14.14 -14.45
N ARG A 81 3.91 13.34 -15.00
CA ARG A 81 2.60 13.08 -14.39
C ARG A 81 2.74 12.34 -13.06
N ALA A 82 3.62 11.34 -13.00
CA ALA A 82 3.90 10.57 -11.79
C ALA A 82 4.39 11.49 -10.67
N PHE A 83 5.42 12.29 -10.96
CA PHE A 83 5.97 13.27 -10.03
C PHE A 83 4.88 14.20 -9.47
N ARG A 84 4.07 14.81 -10.35
CA ARG A 84 2.95 15.68 -9.93
C ARG A 84 1.87 15.00 -9.09
N SER A 85 1.73 13.67 -9.19
CA SER A 85 0.72 12.91 -8.44
C SER A 85 1.19 12.47 -7.06
N ILE A 86 2.49 12.56 -6.77
CA ILE A 86 3.06 12.19 -5.48
C ILE A 86 2.63 13.22 -4.44
N LYS A 87 2.03 12.73 -3.36
CA LYS A 87 1.70 13.55 -2.20
C LYS A 87 2.84 13.47 -1.20
N THR A 88 3.32 14.62 -0.79
CA THR A 88 4.36 14.76 0.22
C THR A 88 3.78 15.31 1.52
N SER A 89 4.46 15.09 2.63
CA SER A 89 4.13 15.69 3.92
C SER A 89 5.42 15.98 4.69
N GLN A 90 5.45 17.16 5.31
CA GLN A 90 6.57 17.67 6.09
C GLN A 90 6.00 18.27 7.39
N PRO A 91 6.68 18.12 8.54
CA PRO A 91 7.96 17.44 8.74
C PRO A 91 7.84 15.90 8.74
N LEU A 92 8.95 15.19 8.91
CA LEU A 92 9.00 13.75 9.17
C LEU A 92 8.17 13.35 10.41
N PHE A 93 8.07 14.25 11.38
CA PHE A 93 7.28 14.10 12.60
C PHE A 93 6.20 15.18 12.64
N SER A 94 4.97 14.78 12.91
CA SER A 94 3.81 15.65 13.00
C SER A 94 3.52 16.05 14.44
N THR A 95 2.65 17.03 14.65
CA THR A 95 2.18 17.42 16.00
C THR A 95 1.37 16.32 16.71
N LYS A 96 1.03 15.23 16.00
CA LYS A 96 0.37 14.05 16.58
C LYS A 96 1.38 13.06 17.15
N ASP A 97 2.64 13.15 16.72
CA ASP A 97 3.72 12.38 17.30
C ASP A 97 4.07 12.97 18.66
N SER A 98 4.28 12.10 19.65
CA SER A 98 4.65 12.53 21.00
C SER A 98 6.05 13.11 20.94
N VAL A 99 6.15 14.45 20.93
CA VAL A 99 7.42 15.19 20.82
C VAL A 99 8.43 14.66 21.84
N ARG A 100 7.99 14.47 23.08
CA ARG A 100 8.81 13.92 24.16
C ARG A 100 9.36 12.54 23.82
N ASP A 101 8.54 11.64 23.29
CA ASP A 101 8.98 10.27 23.01
C ASP A 101 9.91 10.21 21.79
N VAL A 102 9.72 11.11 20.81
CA VAL A 102 10.61 11.27 19.66
C VAL A 102 11.98 11.82 20.08
N GLU A 103 12.03 12.75 21.04
CA GLU A 103 13.28 13.28 21.61
C GLU A 103 14.07 12.22 22.39
N LEU A 104 13.39 11.23 22.95
CA LEU A 104 14.00 10.13 23.73
C LEU A 104 14.36 8.91 22.88
N PHE A 105 14.32 9.04 21.55
CA PHE A 105 14.50 7.97 20.59
C PHE A 105 15.49 8.38 19.53
N ASP A 106 16.61 7.68 19.36
CA ASP A 106 17.57 7.95 18.29
C ASP A 106 17.97 6.70 17.53
N THR A 107 18.45 6.91 16.31
CA THR A 107 18.89 5.82 15.43
C THR A 107 20.22 6.14 14.80
N TYR A 108 21.11 5.16 14.74
CA TYR A 108 22.46 5.33 14.21
C TYR A 108 22.79 4.22 13.20
N LEU A 109 23.56 4.58 12.17
CA LEU A 109 24.22 3.58 11.33
C LEU A 109 25.34 2.89 12.13
N PRO A 110 25.40 1.54 12.17
CA PRO A 110 26.39 0.83 12.98
C PRO A 110 27.85 1.21 12.65
N ASP A 111 28.16 1.36 11.37
CA ASP A 111 29.54 1.55 10.90
C ASP A 111 30.02 3.00 11.03
N THR A 112 29.14 3.98 10.79
CA THR A 112 29.51 5.42 10.78
C THR A 112 29.10 6.15 12.05
N GLN A 113 28.22 5.57 12.88
CA GLN A 113 27.58 6.22 14.02
C GLN A 113 26.82 7.50 13.63
N GLU A 114 26.43 7.63 12.36
CA GLU A 114 25.64 8.77 11.89
C GLU A 114 24.19 8.65 12.34
N ASN A 115 23.69 9.69 13.01
CA ASN A 115 22.27 9.86 13.30
C ASN A 115 21.60 10.63 12.16
N LEU A 116 20.79 9.91 11.39
CA LEU A 116 20.09 10.45 10.22
C LEU A 116 18.59 10.48 10.48
N SER A 117 17.98 11.64 10.30
CA SER A 117 16.57 11.90 10.57
C SER A 117 15.62 10.97 9.81
N ALA A 118 15.96 10.62 8.57
CA ALA A 118 15.19 9.67 7.77
C ALA A 118 15.17 8.26 8.40
N LEU A 119 16.30 7.79 8.96
CA LEU A 119 16.37 6.49 9.64
C LEU A 119 15.51 6.52 10.92
N LYS A 120 15.61 7.61 11.68
CA LYS A 120 14.83 7.83 12.89
C LYS A 120 13.33 7.80 12.59
N ALA A 121 12.91 8.52 11.56
CA ALA A 121 11.51 8.56 11.14
C ALA A 121 11.01 7.20 10.61
N ALA A 122 11.83 6.48 9.83
CA ALA A 122 11.46 5.16 9.33
C ALA A 122 11.29 4.15 10.46
N ALA A 123 12.19 4.15 11.44
CA ALA A 123 12.08 3.31 12.63
C ALA A 123 10.85 3.69 13.48
N TRP A 124 10.64 4.99 13.73
CA TRP A 124 9.52 5.52 14.52
C TRP A 124 8.15 5.17 13.93
N HIS A 125 7.95 5.43 12.63
CA HIS A 125 6.68 5.15 11.94
C HIS A 125 6.53 3.67 11.56
N GLU A 126 7.57 2.88 11.81
CA GLU A 126 7.81 1.55 11.27
C GLU A 126 7.56 1.49 9.75
N SER A 127 8.07 2.47 9.02
CA SER A 127 7.80 2.64 7.59
C SER A 127 9.03 2.31 6.75
N PRO A 128 8.87 1.77 5.53
CA PRO A 128 9.99 1.63 4.61
C PRO A 128 10.62 2.99 4.26
N LEU A 129 11.94 2.97 4.16
CA LEU A 129 12.72 4.01 3.50
C LEU A 129 12.52 3.92 1.99
N LEU A 130 12.51 5.07 1.34
CA LEU A 130 12.60 5.24 -0.09
C LEU A 130 13.91 5.96 -0.40
N SER A 131 14.83 5.31 -1.10
CA SER A 131 16.19 5.82 -1.33
C SER A 131 16.57 5.77 -2.81
N PHE A 132 17.54 6.59 -3.19
CA PHE A 132 18.30 6.41 -4.42
C PHE A 132 19.42 5.38 -4.20
N PRO A 133 19.69 4.47 -5.16
CA PRO A 133 20.71 3.43 -5.01
C PRO A 133 22.13 3.94 -5.30
N THR A 134 22.61 4.93 -4.54
CA THR A 134 23.87 5.63 -4.87
C THR A 134 25.13 4.94 -4.34
N ARG A 135 25.08 4.41 -3.11
CA ARG A 135 26.19 3.77 -2.41
C ARG A 135 25.66 2.91 -1.24
N PRO A 136 26.44 2.00 -0.67
CA PRO A 136 26.11 1.38 0.61
C PRO A 136 25.92 2.45 1.71
N PRO A 137 24.95 2.29 2.63
CA PRO A 137 24.01 1.17 2.73
C PRO A 137 22.73 1.33 1.87
N TRP A 138 22.61 2.40 1.06
CA TRP A 138 21.40 2.76 0.29
C TRP A 138 21.10 1.81 -0.89
N THR A 139 22.07 0.99 -1.28
CA THR A 139 21.93 -0.07 -2.29
C THR A 139 21.58 -1.44 -1.69
N SER A 140 21.16 -1.48 -0.41
CA SER A 140 20.81 -2.71 0.29
C SER A 140 19.49 -2.59 1.05
N SER A 141 18.86 -3.74 1.29
CA SER A 141 17.69 -3.88 2.15
C SER A 141 17.69 -5.27 2.79
N PRO A 142 17.46 -5.39 4.10
CA PRO A 142 17.25 -4.29 5.05
C PRO A 142 18.53 -3.48 5.33
N ILE A 143 18.36 -2.30 5.92
CA ILE A 143 19.44 -1.48 6.49
C ILE A 143 19.42 -1.69 8.00
N ALA A 144 20.50 -2.22 8.55
CA ALA A 144 20.65 -2.37 9.99
C ALA A 144 20.91 -1.00 10.64
N VAL A 145 20.22 -0.74 11.75
CA VAL A 145 20.40 0.46 12.56
C VAL A 145 20.51 0.10 14.03
N LEU A 146 21.29 0.88 14.77
CA LEU A 146 21.26 0.90 16.23
C LEU A 146 20.14 1.83 16.66
N VAL A 147 19.33 1.39 17.61
CA VAL A 147 18.23 2.15 18.19
C VAL A 147 18.52 2.38 19.65
N GLU A 148 18.61 3.64 20.04
CA GLU A 148 18.76 4.07 21.43
C GLU A 148 17.44 4.66 21.92
N LYS A 149 16.97 4.18 23.08
CA LYS A 149 15.76 4.68 23.74
C LYS A 149 16.05 5.01 25.19
N LEU A 150 15.63 6.17 25.67
CA LEU A 150 15.62 6.44 27.10
C LEU A 150 14.39 5.80 27.73
N SER A 151 14.59 4.89 28.68
CA SER A 151 13.51 4.28 29.45
C SER A 151 13.00 5.21 30.55
N ASN A 152 11.86 4.85 31.14
CA ASN A 152 11.18 5.68 32.15
C ASN A 152 11.97 5.86 33.46
N ASP A 153 12.93 4.99 33.72
CA ASP A 153 13.89 5.05 34.83
C ASP A 153 15.16 5.86 34.50
N GLY A 154 15.27 6.39 33.27
CA GLY A 154 16.39 7.21 32.83
C GLY A 154 17.59 6.40 32.33
N GLU A 155 17.45 5.08 32.14
CA GLU A 155 18.48 4.25 31.53
C GLU A 155 18.41 4.33 29.99
N ILE A 156 19.56 4.21 29.33
CA ILE A 156 19.63 4.12 27.87
C ILE A 156 19.54 2.64 27.48
N VAL A 157 18.50 2.29 26.73
CA VAL A 157 18.27 0.95 26.20
C VAL A 157 18.68 0.92 24.73
N ASN A 158 19.70 0.12 24.44
CA ASN A 158 20.22 -0.07 23.09
C ASN A 158 19.67 -1.37 22.48
N SER A 159 19.28 -1.29 21.22
CA SER A 159 18.78 -2.41 20.44
C SER A 159 19.19 -2.26 18.97
N THR A 160 19.07 -3.34 18.20
CA THR A 160 19.24 -3.29 16.74
C THR A 160 17.90 -3.43 16.06
N ASP A 161 17.70 -2.69 14.97
CA ASP A 161 16.50 -2.81 14.12
C ASP A 161 16.91 -2.89 12.64
N GLU A 162 16.00 -3.39 11.81
CA GLU A 162 16.18 -3.60 10.39
C GLU A 162 15.15 -2.79 9.59
N LEU A 163 15.63 -1.70 8.98
CA LEU A 163 14.79 -0.81 8.19
C LEU A 163 14.70 -1.30 6.76
N ARG A 164 13.49 -1.56 6.27
CA ARG A 164 13.27 -1.86 4.85
C ARG A 164 13.64 -0.66 4.00
N ASN A 165 14.43 -0.88 2.96
CA ASN A 165 14.84 0.16 2.04
C ASN A 165 14.39 -0.17 0.61
N LEU A 166 13.54 0.67 0.05
CA LEU A 166 13.04 0.55 -1.31
C LEU A 166 13.91 1.44 -2.21
N TYR A 167 14.89 0.83 -2.86
CA TYR A 167 15.85 1.51 -3.73
C TYR A 167 15.79 1.07 -5.21
N SER A 168 15.05 -0.01 -5.49
CA SER A 168 14.82 -0.52 -6.85
C SER A 168 13.43 -1.15 -6.99
N ILE A 169 12.95 -1.29 -8.23
CA ILE A 169 11.65 -1.94 -8.47
C ILE A 169 11.68 -3.43 -8.14
N GLU A 170 12.82 -4.09 -8.35
CA GLU A 170 13.03 -5.49 -8.01
C GLU A 170 12.90 -5.71 -6.50
N GLN A 171 13.56 -4.85 -5.71
CA GLN A 171 13.48 -4.90 -4.26
C GLN A 171 12.05 -4.62 -3.76
N PHE A 172 11.33 -3.69 -4.40
CA PHE A 172 9.92 -3.45 -4.10
C PHE A 172 9.06 -4.71 -4.35
N GLU A 173 9.16 -5.34 -5.51
CA GLU A 173 8.35 -6.52 -5.83
C GLU A 173 8.64 -7.70 -4.89
N LYS A 174 9.89 -7.83 -4.40
CA LYS A 174 10.26 -8.80 -3.36
C LYS A 174 9.57 -8.52 -2.01
N GLU A 175 9.49 -7.27 -1.57
CA GLU A 175 8.91 -6.88 -0.27
C GLU A 175 7.39 -6.68 -0.29
N LYS A 176 6.82 -6.44 -1.47
CA LYS A 176 5.41 -6.10 -1.69
C LYS A 176 4.41 -6.99 -0.94
N PRO A 177 4.55 -8.34 -0.90
CA PRO A 177 3.61 -9.18 -0.15
C PRO A 177 3.55 -8.84 1.34
N GLU A 178 4.70 -8.58 1.98
CA GLU A 178 4.76 -8.23 3.41
C GLU A 178 4.29 -6.79 3.66
N LEU A 179 4.61 -5.86 2.75
CA LEU A 179 4.11 -4.49 2.82
C LEU A 179 2.58 -4.43 2.71
N GLN A 180 1.99 -5.18 1.78
CA GLN A 180 0.53 -5.30 1.65
C GLN A 180 -0.10 -5.87 2.92
N LYS A 181 0.48 -6.93 3.51
CA LYS A 181 0.01 -7.47 4.80
C LYS A 181 0.10 -6.43 5.90
N LYS A 182 1.19 -5.65 5.97
CA LYS A 182 1.35 -4.59 6.98
C LYS A 182 0.27 -3.53 6.87
N VAL A 183 0.03 -3.04 5.64
CA VAL A 183 -1.05 -2.08 5.36
C VAL A 183 -2.40 -2.62 5.78
N GLN A 184 -2.70 -3.88 5.43
CA GLN A 184 -3.95 -4.51 5.80
C GLN A 184 -4.09 -4.65 7.31
N ARG A 185 -3.06 -5.08 8.05
CA ARG A 185 -3.11 -5.25 9.52
C ARG A 185 -3.49 -3.98 10.26
N ARG A 186 -3.17 -2.78 9.73
CA ARG A 186 -3.55 -1.50 10.35
C ARG A 186 -5.02 -1.14 10.17
N ILE A 187 -5.76 -1.80 9.28
CA ILE A 187 -7.21 -1.64 9.16
C ILE A 187 -7.89 -2.37 10.31
N ARG A 188 -8.46 -1.60 11.25
CA ARG A 188 -9.07 -2.10 12.49
C ARG A 188 -10.60 -2.03 12.49
N SER A 189 -11.21 -1.39 11.49
CA SER A 189 -12.67 -1.30 11.37
C SER A 189 -13.18 -1.48 9.95
N GLY A 190 -14.46 -1.84 9.82
CA GLY A 190 -15.12 -1.88 8.51
C GLY A 190 -15.20 -0.50 7.84
N ARG A 191 -15.28 0.59 8.62
CA ARG A 191 -15.25 1.97 8.11
C ARG A 191 -13.91 2.28 7.43
N GLU A 192 -12.80 1.97 8.09
CA GLU A 192 -11.47 2.14 7.51
C GLU A 192 -11.27 1.27 6.27
N LEU A 193 -11.79 0.03 6.30
CA LEU A 193 -11.75 -0.88 5.15
C LEU A 193 -12.47 -0.27 3.94
N LEU A 194 -13.65 0.31 4.15
CA LEU A 194 -14.42 0.97 3.11
C LEU A 194 -13.72 2.23 2.58
N GLU A 195 -13.18 3.07 3.48
CA GLU A 195 -12.47 4.30 3.10
C GLU A 195 -11.22 4.00 2.25
N GLN A 196 -10.55 2.87 2.49
CA GLN A 196 -9.35 2.46 1.75
C GLN A 196 -9.64 1.48 0.61
N SER A 197 -10.90 1.07 0.41
CA SER A 197 -11.22 -0.08 -0.45
C SER A 197 -10.82 0.11 -1.91
N GLN A 198 -10.98 1.32 -2.45
CA GLN A 198 -10.61 1.63 -3.84
C GLN A 198 -9.10 1.60 -4.07
N THR A 199 -8.31 1.95 -3.05
CA THR A 199 -6.85 1.90 -3.12
C THR A 199 -6.35 0.47 -2.99
N LEU A 200 -6.90 -0.29 -2.03
CA LEU A 200 -6.41 -1.63 -1.71
C LEU A 200 -6.98 -2.72 -2.60
N TYR A 201 -8.20 -2.51 -3.10
CA TYR A 201 -8.95 -3.47 -3.90
C TYR A 201 -9.54 -2.81 -5.15
N PRO A 202 -8.71 -2.25 -6.05
CA PRO A 202 -9.18 -1.47 -7.20
C PRO A 202 -10.03 -2.27 -8.20
N ARG A 203 -10.08 -3.60 -8.08
CA ARG A 203 -10.90 -4.48 -8.92
C ARG A 203 -12.18 -4.95 -8.24
N LEU A 204 -12.45 -4.47 -7.02
CA LEU A 204 -13.63 -4.81 -6.26
C LEU A 204 -14.61 -3.64 -6.17
N TYR A 205 -15.90 -3.94 -6.37
CA TYR A 205 -16.97 -2.95 -6.25
C TYR A 205 -18.02 -3.40 -5.24
N PHE A 206 -18.21 -2.60 -4.20
CA PHE A 206 -19.18 -2.87 -3.15
C PHE A 206 -20.57 -2.37 -3.55
N CYS A 207 -21.51 -3.31 -3.69
CA CYS A 207 -22.89 -3.11 -4.13
C CYS A 207 -23.90 -3.30 -2.99
N GLY A 208 -25.11 -2.77 -3.18
CA GLY A 208 -26.22 -2.95 -2.23
C GLY A 208 -25.91 -2.35 -0.85
N LYS A 209 -26.18 -3.10 0.21
CA LYS A 209 -25.98 -2.66 1.59
C LYS A 209 -24.57 -2.95 2.14
N SER A 210 -23.67 -3.50 1.32
CA SER A 210 -22.33 -3.85 1.77
C SER A 210 -21.53 -2.66 2.31
N GLN A 211 -21.67 -1.48 1.70
CA GLN A 211 -21.04 -0.27 2.22
C GLN A 211 -21.62 0.16 3.57
N GLU A 212 -22.94 0.05 3.76
CA GLU A 212 -23.60 0.37 5.02
C GLU A 212 -23.20 -0.59 6.14
N GLN A 213 -23.14 -1.90 5.84
CA GLN A 213 -22.65 -2.92 6.76
C GLN A 213 -21.18 -2.71 7.16
N LEU A 214 -20.33 -2.29 6.22
CA LEU A 214 -18.95 -1.93 6.53
C LEU A 214 -18.87 -0.71 7.44
N ARG A 215 -19.71 0.32 7.23
CA ARG A 215 -19.72 1.52 8.07
C ARG A 215 -20.15 1.25 9.51
N THR A 216 -21.17 0.41 9.72
CA THR A 216 -21.72 0.11 11.05
C THR A 216 -21.06 -1.10 11.73
N TRP A 217 -20.26 -1.86 10.98
CA TRP A 217 -19.54 -3.08 11.34
C TRP A 217 -19.97 -3.72 12.67
N PRO A 218 -21.05 -4.52 12.68
CA PRO A 218 -21.59 -5.10 13.91
C PRO A 218 -20.84 -6.37 14.36
N TYR A 219 -19.75 -6.76 13.67
CA TYR A 219 -19.11 -8.06 13.82
C TYR A 219 -17.76 -7.97 14.55
N PRO A 220 -17.28 -9.09 15.13
CA PRO A 220 -15.99 -9.08 15.82
C PRO A 220 -14.80 -8.94 14.85
N ILE A 221 -13.65 -8.49 15.37
CA ILE A 221 -12.45 -8.17 14.58
C ILE A 221 -11.89 -9.36 13.79
N ASN A 222 -12.00 -10.58 14.32
CA ASN A 222 -11.54 -11.79 13.64
C ASN A 222 -12.32 -12.09 12.33
N LEU A 223 -13.57 -11.64 12.22
CA LEU A 223 -14.32 -11.73 10.98
C LEU A 223 -13.83 -10.68 9.98
N LEU A 224 -13.45 -9.48 10.45
CA LEU A 224 -12.89 -8.44 9.59
C LEU A 224 -11.60 -8.92 8.93
N GLU A 225 -10.73 -9.59 9.69
CA GLU A 225 -9.50 -10.18 9.14
C GLU A 225 -9.79 -11.24 8.06
N GLN A 226 -10.78 -12.12 8.27
CA GLN A 226 -11.18 -13.10 7.24
C GLN A 226 -11.75 -12.44 5.98
N ILE A 227 -12.51 -11.36 6.14
CA ILE A 227 -13.06 -10.60 5.02
C ILE A 227 -11.93 -9.89 4.26
N LYS A 228 -10.96 -9.30 4.95
CA LYS A 228 -9.77 -8.69 4.33
C LYS A 228 -8.95 -9.72 3.54
N ASP A 229 -8.72 -10.91 4.09
CA ASP A 229 -8.06 -12.02 3.39
C ASP A 229 -8.84 -12.39 2.11
N ALA A 230 -10.16 -12.56 2.20
CA ALA A 230 -10.99 -12.93 1.06
C ALA A 230 -11.04 -11.83 -0.03
N LEU A 231 -11.15 -10.56 0.36
CA LEU A 231 -11.11 -9.43 -0.58
C LEU A 231 -9.76 -9.36 -1.29
N SER A 232 -8.65 -9.57 -0.57
CA SER A 232 -7.31 -9.59 -1.18
C SER A 232 -7.21 -10.66 -2.26
N VAL A 233 -7.64 -11.88 -1.96
CA VAL A 233 -7.64 -12.98 -2.93
C VAL A 233 -8.52 -12.68 -4.14
N LEU A 234 -9.72 -12.13 -3.93
CA LEU A 234 -10.63 -11.76 -5.01
C LEU A 234 -10.04 -10.64 -5.89
N ASN A 235 -9.35 -9.66 -5.30
CA ASN A 235 -8.71 -8.58 -6.04
C ASN A 235 -7.54 -9.11 -6.88
N THR A 236 -6.63 -9.89 -6.29
CA THR A 236 -5.50 -10.50 -7.01
C THR A 236 -6.00 -11.39 -8.16
N PHE A 237 -7.03 -12.20 -7.90
CA PHE A 237 -7.69 -12.99 -8.94
C PHE A 237 -8.20 -12.12 -10.11
N ALA A 238 -8.85 -11.00 -9.82
CA ALA A 238 -9.38 -10.11 -10.83
C ALA A 238 -8.28 -9.39 -11.63
N GLU A 239 -7.16 -9.03 -10.98
CA GLU A 239 -5.98 -8.48 -11.65
C GLU A 239 -5.34 -9.48 -12.60
N ASP A 240 -5.12 -10.72 -12.14
CA ASP A 240 -4.55 -11.80 -12.95
C ASP A 240 -5.44 -12.18 -14.13
N TRP A 241 -6.76 -12.15 -13.94
CA TRP A 241 -7.68 -12.37 -15.04
C TRP A 241 -7.65 -11.25 -16.06
N ARG A 242 -7.65 -9.99 -15.61
CA ARG A 242 -7.51 -8.84 -16.52
C ARG A 242 -6.22 -8.94 -17.35
N ASP A 243 -5.14 -9.40 -16.75
CA ASP A 243 -3.85 -9.57 -17.41
C ASP A 243 -3.77 -10.83 -18.29
N GLY A 244 -4.87 -11.58 -18.43
CA GLY A 244 -4.96 -12.77 -19.27
C GLY A 244 -4.29 -14.02 -18.68
N ARG A 245 -3.78 -13.97 -17.45
CA ARG A 245 -3.19 -15.14 -16.75
C ARG A 245 -4.25 -16.18 -16.38
N ILE A 246 -5.51 -15.75 -16.28
CA ILE A 246 -6.66 -16.62 -16.02
C ILE A 246 -7.60 -16.51 -17.21
N THR A 247 -8.02 -17.65 -17.74
CA THR A 247 -8.96 -17.69 -18.87
C THR A 247 -10.42 -17.74 -18.43
N LYS A 248 -10.70 -18.28 -17.24
CA LYS A 248 -12.06 -18.44 -16.71
C LYS A 248 -12.09 -18.52 -15.19
N TYR A 249 -13.13 -17.94 -14.61
CA TYR A 249 -13.48 -18.14 -13.20
C TYR A 249 -13.96 -19.56 -12.89
N THR A 250 -13.36 -20.17 -11.86
CA THR A 250 -13.92 -21.32 -11.15
C THR A 250 -13.71 -21.17 -9.63
N HIS A 251 -14.47 -21.92 -8.82
CA HIS A 251 -14.24 -22.00 -7.37
C HIS A 251 -12.86 -22.56 -7.03
N ALA A 252 -12.32 -23.46 -7.86
CA ALA A 252 -10.99 -24.03 -7.69
C ALA A 252 -9.89 -22.97 -7.90
N THR A 253 -10.09 -22.05 -8.87
CA THR A 253 -9.16 -20.96 -9.13
C THR A 253 -8.97 -20.09 -7.89
N LEU A 254 -10.03 -19.68 -7.19
CA LEU A 254 -9.88 -18.88 -5.97
C LEU A 254 -9.11 -19.61 -4.85
N ARG A 255 -9.21 -20.94 -4.77
CA ARG A 255 -8.42 -21.74 -3.81
C ARG A 255 -6.94 -21.75 -4.17
N GLN A 256 -6.60 -21.82 -5.47
CA GLN A 256 -5.21 -21.72 -5.94
C GLN A 256 -4.59 -20.36 -5.62
N PHE A 257 -5.40 -19.29 -5.64
CA PHE A 257 -5.01 -17.96 -5.18
C PHE A 257 -4.96 -17.82 -3.64
N GLY A 258 -5.16 -18.91 -2.89
CA GLY A 258 -5.01 -18.92 -1.44
C GLY A 258 -6.27 -18.59 -0.64
N LEU A 259 -7.47 -18.62 -1.25
CA LEU A 259 -8.71 -18.44 -0.49
C LEU A 259 -8.89 -19.60 0.52
N LYS A 260 -8.66 -19.29 1.81
CA LYS A 260 -8.79 -20.25 2.93
C LYS A 260 -10.25 -20.65 3.18
N ASN A 261 -11.16 -19.67 3.06
CA ASN A 261 -12.57 -19.87 3.32
C ASN A 261 -13.26 -20.64 2.19
N LYS A 262 -14.26 -21.45 2.54
CA LYS A 262 -15.03 -22.22 1.56
C LYS A 262 -15.83 -21.29 0.66
N VAL A 263 -15.59 -21.37 -0.64
CA VAL A 263 -16.41 -20.76 -1.69
C VAL A 263 -17.41 -21.78 -2.24
N SER A 264 -18.65 -21.34 -2.48
CA SER A 264 -19.69 -22.13 -3.14
C SER A 264 -20.75 -21.24 -3.81
N GLY A 265 -21.54 -21.81 -4.71
CA GLY A 265 -22.74 -21.18 -5.26
C GLY A 265 -23.97 -21.41 -4.39
N GLU A 266 -25.03 -20.64 -4.63
CA GLU A 266 -26.34 -20.89 -4.02
C GLU A 266 -26.98 -22.18 -4.53
N SER A 267 -27.75 -22.84 -3.68
CA SER A 267 -28.41 -24.10 -4.00
C SER A 267 -29.66 -23.91 -4.86
N GLU A 268 -30.09 -24.97 -5.54
CA GLU A 268 -31.33 -24.95 -6.34
C GLU A 268 -32.58 -24.48 -5.58
N PRO A 269 -32.83 -24.90 -4.32
CA PRO A 269 -33.92 -24.35 -3.54
C PRO A 269 -33.88 -22.82 -3.37
N VAL A 270 -32.69 -22.24 -3.20
CA VAL A 270 -32.53 -20.78 -3.10
C VAL A 270 -32.81 -20.11 -4.44
N ARG A 271 -32.35 -20.71 -5.55
CA ARG A 271 -32.56 -20.20 -6.91
C ARG A 271 -34.03 -20.22 -7.33
N LYS A 272 -34.76 -21.27 -6.96
CA LYS A 272 -36.18 -21.47 -7.32
C LYS A 272 -37.15 -20.69 -6.43
N ASN A 273 -36.73 -20.30 -5.22
CA ASN A 273 -37.56 -19.52 -4.31
C ASN A 273 -37.41 -18.01 -4.59
N PRO A 274 -38.44 -17.30 -5.06
CA PRO A 274 -38.33 -15.88 -5.43
C PRO A 274 -37.91 -14.97 -4.28
N LYS A 275 -38.36 -15.27 -3.04
CA LYS A 275 -38.03 -14.49 -1.84
C LYS A 275 -36.56 -14.65 -1.47
N LEU A 276 -36.05 -15.89 -1.48
CA LEU A 276 -34.65 -16.17 -1.16
C LEU A 276 -33.71 -15.63 -2.24
N LYS A 277 -34.08 -15.79 -3.52
CA LYS A 277 -33.36 -15.25 -4.67
C LYS A 277 -33.25 -13.73 -4.61
N LYS A 278 -34.37 -13.02 -4.38
CA LYS A 278 -34.42 -11.54 -4.31
C LYS A 278 -33.46 -10.96 -3.28
N ALA A 279 -33.21 -11.67 -2.17
CA ALA A 279 -32.25 -11.25 -1.14
C ALA A 279 -30.77 -11.39 -1.54
N ARG A 280 -30.47 -12.01 -2.69
CA ARG A 280 -29.13 -12.09 -3.29
C ARG A 280 -29.05 -11.35 -4.62
N GLU A 281 -30.06 -10.54 -4.93
CA GLU A 281 -30.06 -9.69 -6.12
C GLU A 281 -29.62 -8.28 -5.76
N PHE A 282 -28.54 -7.83 -6.38
CA PHE A 282 -27.94 -6.52 -6.12
C PHE A 282 -27.90 -5.69 -7.39
N TYR A 283 -28.04 -4.38 -7.23
CA TYR A 283 -27.85 -3.44 -8.33
C TYR A 283 -26.34 -3.21 -8.54
N LEU A 284 -25.89 -3.43 -9.77
CA LEU A 284 -24.57 -2.99 -10.22
C LEU A 284 -24.55 -1.47 -10.42
N PRO A 285 -23.37 -0.82 -10.49
CA PRO A 285 -23.25 0.60 -10.80
C PRO A 285 -23.92 1.01 -12.12
N THR A 286 -24.08 0.07 -13.05
CA THR A 286 -24.80 0.27 -14.32
C THR A 286 -26.33 0.32 -14.16
N GLY A 287 -26.86 0.14 -12.95
CA GLY A 287 -28.30 0.03 -12.69
C GLY A 287 -28.88 -1.36 -12.99
N LYS A 288 -28.09 -2.28 -13.55
CA LYS A 288 -28.53 -3.65 -13.81
C LYS A 288 -28.62 -4.45 -12.51
N LYS A 289 -29.76 -5.11 -12.29
CA LYS A 289 -29.94 -6.02 -11.16
C LYS A 289 -29.43 -7.42 -11.49
N ILE A 290 -28.54 -7.96 -10.67
CA ILE A 290 -27.90 -9.27 -10.89
C ILE A 290 -28.01 -10.14 -9.65
N PHE A 291 -28.25 -11.43 -9.84
CA PHE A 291 -28.22 -12.44 -8.79
C PHE A 291 -26.78 -12.88 -8.50
N PHE A 292 -26.31 -12.61 -7.28
CA PHE A 292 -24.95 -12.96 -6.85
C PHE A 292 -24.98 -14.38 -6.26
N GLU A 293 -24.79 -15.38 -7.12
CA GLU A 293 -24.87 -16.78 -6.66
C GLU A 293 -23.67 -17.20 -5.81
N ASN A 294 -22.49 -16.67 -6.11
CA ASN A 294 -21.26 -17.11 -5.47
C ASN A 294 -21.13 -16.44 -4.11
N HIS A 295 -20.61 -17.17 -3.14
CA HIS A 295 -20.33 -16.62 -1.83
C HIS A 295 -19.16 -17.30 -1.14
N VAL A 296 -18.43 -16.51 -0.36
CA VAL A 296 -17.42 -16.97 0.59
C VAL A 296 -18.10 -17.20 1.95
N LYS A 297 -17.90 -18.37 2.55
CA LYS A 297 -18.44 -18.74 3.87
C LYS A 297 -17.43 -18.44 4.97
N PHE A 298 -17.86 -17.65 5.94
CA PHE A 298 -17.11 -17.37 7.16
C PHE A 298 -17.70 -18.12 8.35
N HIS A 299 -17.09 -17.93 9.52
CA HIS A 299 -17.58 -18.47 10.78
C HIS A 299 -19.00 -17.97 11.08
N GLN A 300 -19.74 -18.73 11.90
CA GLN A 300 -21.12 -18.40 12.31
C GLN A 300 -22.13 -18.29 11.15
N GLY A 301 -21.85 -18.91 10.01
CA GLY A 301 -22.78 -18.95 8.87
C GLY A 301 -22.85 -17.65 8.07
N ILE A 302 -21.99 -16.67 8.37
CA ILE A 302 -21.89 -15.40 7.66
C ILE A 302 -21.35 -15.65 6.25
N ARG A 303 -21.90 -14.93 5.27
CA ARG A 303 -21.57 -15.08 3.85
C ARG A 303 -21.33 -13.71 3.21
N MET A 304 -20.25 -13.59 2.45
CA MET A 304 -20.05 -12.47 1.53
C MET A 304 -20.39 -12.96 0.13
N HIS A 305 -21.46 -12.43 -0.45
CA HIS A 305 -21.83 -12.76 -1.82
C HIS A 305 -20.99 -11.96 -2.79
N PHE A 306 -20.71 -12.54 -3.95
CA PHE A 306 -20.03 -11.85 -5.02
C PHE A 306 -20.51 -12.29 -6.39
N PHE A 307 -20.36 -11.38 -7.34
CA PHE A 307 -20.58 -11.61 -8.74
C PHE A 307 -19.31 -11.27 -9.50
N VAL A 308 -18.95 -12.16 -10.41
CA VAL A 308 -17.78 -12.03 -11.25
C VAL A 308 -18.27 -11.60 -12.62
N GLN A 309 -17.85 -10.43 -13.09
CA GLN A 309 -18.21 -9.96 -14.41
C GLN A 309 -17.09 -10.27 -15.42
N PRO A 310 -17.32 -11.18 -16.38
CA PRO A 310 -16.29 -11.58 -17.34
C PRO A 310 -15.84 -10.44 -18.24
N GLU A 311 -16.75 -9.57 -18.68
CA GLU A 311 -16.42 -8.55 -19.70
C GLU A 311 -15.51 -7.44 -19.15
N SER A 312 -15.64 -7.12 -17.87
CA SER A 312 -14.89 -6.04 -17.21
C SER A 312 -13.79 -6.55 -16.29
N HIS A 313 -13.62 -7.88 -16.17
CA HIS A 313 -12.73 -8.55 -15.22
C HIS A 313 -12.83 -7.96 -13.80
N THR A 314 -14.07 -7.65 -13.39
CA THR A 314 -14.37 -6.96 -12.14
C THR A 314 -15.18 -7.88 -11.24
N VAL A 315 -14.92 -7.82 -9.94
CA VAL A 315 -15.67 -8.58 -8.95
C VAL A 315 -16.53 -7.62 -8.13
N PHE A 316 -17.83 -7.86 -8.14
CA PHE A 316 -18.81 -7.11 -7.37
C PHE A 316 -19.11 -7.84 -6.07
N ILE A 317 -19.13 -7.13 -4.95
CA ILE A 317 -19.40 -7.66 -3.61
C ILE A 317 -20.79 -7.22 -3.18
N GLY A 318 -21.62 -8.15 -2.74
CA GLY A 318 -23.00 -7.89 -2.30
C GLY A 318 -23.26 -8.54 -0.95
N THR A 319 -23.88 -7.78 -0.05
CA THR A 319 -24.34 -8.28 1.26
C THR A 319 -25.61 -7.55 1.72
#